data_AF-A0A1G7QDT7-F1
#
_entry.id   AF-A0A1G7QDT7-F1
#
_cell.length_a   1.000
_cell.length_b   1.000
_cell.length_c   1.000
_cell.angle_alpha   90.00
_cell.angle_beta   90.00
_cell.angle_gamma   90.00
#
_symmetry.space_group_name_H-M   'P 1'
#
loop_
_entity.id
_entity.type
_entity.pdbx_description
1 polymer ?
#
loop_
_entity_poly.entity_id
_entity_poly.type
_entity_poly.pdbx_seq_one_letter_code
_entity_poly.pdbx_strand_id
1 'polypeptide(L)'
;MSDAILKQASPVLSSVVMLKAETTNGRAALIHALQPGDNALPFGVDVVNGSGITVGVVVTGSWILARGLEDKGSLFVKWGEAGAEQCRIDYVLPRQMNAER
;
A
#
# COMPACT_ATOMS: atom_id res chain seq x y z
N MET A 1 15.40 1.80 3.29
CA MET A 1 15.09 0.35 3.41
C MET A 1 15.40 -0.06 4.84
N SER A 2 14.41 -0.61 5.55
CA SER A 2 14.38 -0.94 7.00
C SER A 2 13.66 0.08 7.90
N ASP A 3 12.39 0.41 7.60
CA ASP A 3 11.44 0.62 8.70
C ASP A 3 10.94 -0.76 9.13
N ALA A 4 11.75 -1.43 9.95
CA ALA A 4 11.37 -2.68 10.56
C ALA A 4 10.25 -2.40 11.58
N ILE A 5 9.14 -3.12 11.48
CA ILE A 5 8.14 -3.25 12.55
C ILE A 5 8.77 -4.13 13.65
N LEU A 6 9.79 -3.61 14.32
CA LEU A 6 10.44 -4.28 15.44
C LEU A 6 10.74 -3.23 16.50
N LYS A 7 9.71 -2.94 17.30
CA LYS A 7 9.90 -2.22 18.55
C LYS A 7 10.37 -3.23 19.59
N GLN A 8 11.69 -3.36 19.74
CA GLN A 8 12.27 -4.22 20.77
C GLN A 8 12.31 -3.46 22.10
N ALA A 9 11.59 -3.96 23.09
CA ALA A 9 11.69 -3.49 24.46
C ALA A 9 12.19 -4.63 25.35
N SER A 10 13.25 -4.39 26.12
CA SER A 10 13.77 -5.34 27.10
C SER A 10 13.39 -4.85 28.50
N PRO A 11 12.27 -5.33 29.08
CA PRO A 11 11.86 -4.89 30.41
C PRO A 11 12.80 -5.49 31.46
N VAL A 12 13.41 -4.63 32.27
CA VAL A 12 14.12 -5.05 33.48
C VAL A 12 13.06 -5.27 34.58
N LEU A 13 13.17 -6.39 35.32
CA LEU A 13 12.34 -6.83 36.46
C LEU A 13 11.15 -5.91 36.79
N SER A 14 9.94 -6.33 36.38
CA SER A 14 8.65 -5.70 36.71
C SER A 14 8.42 -4.28 36.15
N SER A 15 8.84 -4.00 34.92
CA SER A 15 8.53 -2.74 34.22
C SER A 15 7.51 -2.93 33.09
N VAL A 16 6.48 -2.09 33.02
CA VAL A 16 5.53 -2.01 31.89
C VAL A 16 6.00 -0.90 30.94
N VAL A 17 6.16 -1.24 29.66
CA VAL A 17 6.57 -0.31 28.60
C VAL A 17 5.41 -0.06 27.64
N MET A 18 5.07 1.21 27.39
CA MET A 18 4.05 1.59 26.40
C MET A 18 4.71 1.80 25.04
N LEU A 19 4.41 0.93 24.08
CA LEU A 19 4.86 1.09 22.70
C LEU A 19 3.76 1.79 21.90
N LYS A 20 3.94 3.07 21.59
CA LYS A 20 3.03 3.79 20.71
C LYS A 20 3.26 3.36 19.27
N ALA A 21 2.36 2.55 18.71
CA ALA A 21 2.33 2.24 17.28
C ALA A 21 1.45 3.28 16.58
N GLU A 22 2.02 4.03 15.63
CA GLU A 22 1.24 4.95 14.81
C GLU A 22 0.37 4.12 13.86
N THR A 23 -0.95 4.25 14.00
CA THR A 23 -1.91 3.53 13.15
C THR A 23 -2.28 4.46 12.01
N THR A 24 -1.91 4.10 10.77
CA THR A 24 -2.38 4.84 9.59
C THR A 24 -3.87 4.56 9.39
N ASN A 25 -4.70 5.59 9.54
CA ASN A 25 -6.12 5.52 9.22
C ASN A 25 -6.31 5.35 7.70
N GLY A 26 -7.23 4.47 7.29
CA GLY A 26 -7.63 4.29 5.89
C GLY A 26 -7.84 2.83 5.51
N ARG A 27 -8.46 2.58 4.35
CA ARG A 27 -8.80 1.24 3.90
C ARG A 27 -7.59 0.51 3.32
N ALA A 28 -7.59 -0.80 3.43
CA ALA A 28 -6.65 -1.66 2.72
C ALA A 28 -7.35 -2.34 1.55
N ALA A 29 -6.62 -2.51 0.45
CA ALA A 29 -7.11 -3.22 -0.72
C ALA A 29 -5.99 -4.06 -1.36
N LEU A 30 -6.40 -5.16 -1.96
CA LEU A 30 -5.60 -5.94 -2.89
C LEU A 30 -6.15 -5.67 -4.29
N ILE A 31 -5.36 -5.03 -5.14
CA ILE A 31 -5.79 -4.55 -6.47
C ILE A 31 -4.97 -5.30 -7.52
N HIS A 32 -5.63 -5.92 -8.50
CA HIS A 32 -4.96 -6.45 -9.67
C HIS A 32 -4.98 -5.41 -10.78
N ALA A 33 -3.83 -5.11 -11.38
CA ALA A 33 -3.74 -4.15 -12.47
C ALA A 33 -2.63 -4.55 -13.45
N LEU A 34 -2.78 -4.19 -14.71
CA LEU A 34 -1.77 -4.40 -15.75
C LEU A 34 -1.33 -3.05 -16.31
N GLN A 35 -0.17 -3.03 -16.94
CA GLN A 35 0.25 -1.91 -17.78
C GLN A 35 -0.72 -1.75 -18.96
N PRO A 36 -0.74 -0.57 -19.61
CA PRO A 36 -1.37 -0.44 -20.92
C PRO A 36 -0.85 -1.52 -21.90
N GLY A 37 -1.77 -2.15 -22.63
CA GLY A 37 -1.45 -3.26 -23.53
C GLY A 37 -1.22 -4.61 -22.83
N ASP A 38 -1.81 -4.82 -21.66
CA ASP A 38 -1.85 -6.10 -20.92
C ASP A 38 -0.50 -6.63 -20.45
N ASN A 39 0.53 -5.78 -20.39
CA ASN A 39 1.83 -6.16 -19.86
C ASN A 39 1.82 -6.21 -18.32
N ALA A 40 2.62 -7.09 -17.74
CA ALA A 40 2.69 -7.25 -16.29
C ALA A 40 3.34 -6.05 -15.59
N LEU A 41 2.82 -5.64 -14.43
CA LEU A 41 3.50 -4.65 -13.60
C LEU A 41 4.76 -5.27 -12.96
N PRO A 42 5.91 -4.57 -12.95
CA PRO A 42 7.12 -5.11 -12.33
C PRO A 42 6.98 -5.25 -10.80
N PHE A 43 7.51 -6.34 -10.25
CA PHE A 43 7.54 -6.57 -8.81
C PHE A 43 8.38 -5.52 -8.07
N GLY A 44 7.95 -5.13 -6.87
CA GLY A 44 8.68 -4.26 -5.98
C GLY A 44 8.57 -2.76 -6.30
N VAL A 45 7.73 -2.39 -7.27
CA VAL A 45 7.51 -0.99 -7.64
C VAL A 45 6.59 -0.33 -6.62
N ASP A 46 7.00 0.84 -6.13
CA ASP A 46 6.20 1.66 -5.23
C ASP A 46 4.92 2.16 -5.92
N VAL A 47 3.84 2.19 -5.15
CA VAL A 47 2.55 2.71 -5.59
C VAL A 47 2.21 3.93 -4.74
N VAL A 48 2.02 5.07 -5.40
CA VAL A 48 1.74 6.35 -4.74
C VAL A 48 0.31 6.83 -5.02
N ASN A 49 -0.27 7.59 -4.09
CA ASN A 49 -1.56 8.23 -4.29
C ASN A 49 -1.42 9.61 -4.98
N GLY A 50 -2.54 10.29 -5.21
CA GLY A 50 -2.57 11.64 -5.79
C GLY A 50 -1.84 12.74 -5.00
N SER A 51 -1.55 12.50 -3.72
CA SER A 51 -0.76 13.40 -2.87
C SER A 51 0.74 13.09 -2.92
N GLY A 52 1.17 12.11 -3.73
CA GLY A 52 2.56 11.65 -3.81
C GLY A 52 3.01 10.79 -2.63
N ILE A 53 2.08 10.30 -1.81
CA ILE A 53 2.39 9.44 -0.66
C ILE A 53 2.41 7.98 -1.13
N THR A 54 3.47 7.23 -0.81
CA THR A 54 3.52 5.78 -1.02
C THR A 54 2.48 5.09 -0.15
N VAL A 55 1.53 4.41 -0.81
CA VAL A 55 0.42 3.69 -0.18
C VAL A 55 0.53 2.18 -0.33
N GLY A 56 1.45 1.70 -1.16
CA GLY A 56 1.60 0.27 -1.40
C GLY A 56 2.79 -0.08 -2.30
N VAL A 57 2.83 -1.36 -2.69
CA VAL A 57 3.86 -1.94 -3.55
C VAL A 57 3.25 -2.96 -4.49
N VAL A 58 3.78 -3.06 -5.71
CA VAL A 58 3.48 -4.16 -6.62
C VAL A 58 4.13 -5.45 -6.10
N VAL A 59 3.32 -6.47 -5.88
CA VAL A 59 3.76 -7.83 -5.54
C VAL A 59 3.60 -8.75 -6.74
N THR A 60 3.92 -10.03 -6.56
CA THR A 60 3.95 -11.01 -7.65
C THR A 60 2.60 -11.12 -8.36
N GLY A 61 2.63 -11.24 -9.69
CA GLY A 61 1.43 -11.41 -10.52
C GLY A 61 0.66 -10.12 -10.78
N SER A 62 1.34 -8.98 -10.79
CA SER A 62 0.73 -7.65 -10.99
C SER A 62 -0.38 -7.31 -9.98
N TRP A 63 -0.24 -7.85 -8.78
CA TRP A 63 -1.07 -7.49 -7.64
C TRP A 63 -0.44 -6.31 -6.90
N ILE A 64 -1.28 -5.45 -6.34
CA ILE A 64 -0.88 -4.29 -5.55
C ILE A 64 -1.48 -4.46 -4.17
N LEU A 65 -0.62 -4.48 -3.15
CA LEU A 65 -1.04 -4.41 -1.76
C LEU A 65 -0.97 -2.95 -1.31
N ALA A 66 -2.11 -2.32 -1.08
CA ALA A 66 -2.19 -0.91 -0.70
C ALA A 66 -2.98 -0.69 0.60
N ARG A 67 -2.59 0.33 1.37
CA ARG A 67 -3.18 0.73 2.65
C ARG A 67 -3.32 2.25 2.72
N GLY A 68 -4.17 2.74 3.63
CA GLY A 68 -4.41 4.18 3.76
C GLY A 68 -5.24 4.74 2.60
N LEU A 69 -6.05 3.90 1.93
CA LEU A 69 -6.87 4.31 0.80
C LEU A 69 -8.18 4.97 1.25
N GLU A 70 -8.64 5.92 0.45
CA GLU A 70 -10.01 6.44 0.51
C GLU A 70 -10.98 5.48 -0.22
N ASP A 71 -12.27 5.80 -0.23
CA ASP A 71 -13.27 4.97 -0.93
C ASP A 71 -13.11 4.99 -2.46
N LYS A 72 -12.52 6.05 -3.01
CA LYS A 72 -12.21 6.19 -4.43
C LYS A 72 -10.99 7.08 -4.58
N GLY A 73 -10.26 6.91 -5.67
CA GLY A 73 -9.12 7.76 -5.96
C GLY A 73 -8.29 7.24 -7.12
N SER A 74 -7.04 7.70 -7.17
CA SER A 74 -6.08 7.33 -8.19
C SER A 74 -4.78 6.88 -7.55
N LEU A 75 -4.21 5.84 -8.14
CA LEU A 75 -2.88 5.34 -7.83
C LEU A 75 -1.98 5.58 -9.02
N PHE A 76 -0.70 5.85 -8.75
CA PHE A 76 0.33 6.04 -9.75
C PHE A 76 1.43 5.03 -9.49
N VAL A 77 1.80 4.31 -10.55
CA VAL A 77 2.84 3.29 -10.53
C VAL A 77 3.88 3.73 -11.55
N LYS A 78 5.12 3.94 -11.11
CA LYS A 78 6.25 4.39 -11.97
C LYS A 78 7.42 3.45 -11.78
N TRP A 79 7.85 2.77 -12.85
CA TRP A 79 8.96 1.82 -12.82
C TRP A 79 10.16 2.26 -13.66
N GLY A 80 10.06 3.39 -14.35
CA GLY A 80 11.14 4.02 -15.11
C GLY A 80 10.84 5.49 -15.41
N GLU A 81 11.74 6.14 -16.14
CA GLU A 81 11.67 7.58 -16.41
C GLU A 81 10.95 7.93 -17.72
N ALA A 82 10.81 6.97 -18.63
CA ALA A 82 10.08 7.20 -19.87
C ALA A 82 8.58 7.37 -19.59
N GLY A 83 7.89 8.18 -20.42
CA GLY A 83 6.46 8.42 -20.26
C GLY A 83 5.60 7.15 -20.30
N ALA A 84 6.08 6.10 -20.97
CA ALA A 84 5.44 4.78 -21.05
C ALA A 84 5.74 3.88 -19.84
N GLU A 85 6.72 4.23 -18.99
CA GLU A 85 7.15 3.44 -17.83
C GLU A 85 6.41 3.85 -16.55
N GLN A 86 5.16 4.27 -16.72
CA GLN A 86 4.26 4.63 -15.65
C GLN A 86 2.81 4.41 -16.06
N CYS A 87 1.94 4.21 -15.07
CA CYS A 87 0.50 4.19 -15.30
C CYS A 87 -0.28 4.83 -14.14
N ARG A 88 -1.52 5.21 -14.45
CA ARG A 88 -2.52 5.66 -13.49
C ARG A 88 -3.61 4.61 -13.40
N ILE A 89 -3.97 4.25 -12.18
CA ILE A 89 -5.05 3.31 -11.87
C ILE A 89 -6.09 4.06 -11.07
N ASP A 90 -7.25 4.31 -11.67
CA ASP A 90 -8.41 4.83 -10.94
C ASP A 90 -9.16 3.68 -10.28
N TYR A 91 -9.56 3.87 -9.02
CA TYR A 91 -10.23 2.85 -8.24
C TYR A 91 -11.46 3.38 -7.53
N VAL A 92 -12.41 2.46 -7.28
CA VAL A 92 -13.51 2.63 -6.35
C VAL A 92 -13.56 1.35 -5.52
N LEU A 93 -13.41 1.49 -4.22
CA LEU A 93 -13.46 0.37 -3.31
C LEU A 93 -14.92 -0.04 -3.05
N PRO A 94 -15.21 -1.35 -2.90
CA PRO A 94 -16.54 -1.81 -2.51
C PRO A 94 -16.97 -1.14 -1.20
N ARG A 95 -18.26 -0.88 -0.98
CA ARG A 95 -18.70 -0.42 0.35
C ARG A 95 -18.28 -1.44 1.41
N GLN A 96 -17.82 -0.96 2.56
CA GLN A 96 -17.63 -1.81 3.73
C GLN A 96 -19.01 -2.33 4.12
N MET A 97 -19.35 -3.55 3.71
CA MET A 97 -20.43 -4.28 4.33
C MET A 97 -19.82 -4.80 5.63
N ASN A 98 -20.29 -4.28 6.76
CA ASN A 98 -19.99 -4.89 8.05
C ASN A 98 -20.43 -6.34 7.93
N ALA A 99 -19.47 -7.26 7.84
CA ALA A 99 -19.74 -8.66 8.03
C ALA A 99 -19.99 -8.83 9.53
N GLU A 100 -21.21 -8.52 9.95
CA GLU A 100 -21.75 -9.02 11.20
C GLU A 100 -21.69 -10.54 11.09
N ARG A 101 -20.78 -11.14 11.86
CA ARG A 101 -20.80 -12.55 12.23
C ARG A 101 -21.09 -12.64 13.71
#